data_AF-A0ABD2U2W4-F1
#
_entry.id   AF-A0ABD2U2W4-F1
#
_cell.length_a   1.000
_cell.length_b   1.000
_cell.length_c   1.000
_cell.angle_alpha   90.00
_cell.angle_beta   90.00
_cell.angle_gamma   90.00
#
_symmetry.space_group_name_H-M   'P 1'
#
loop_
_entity.id
_entity.type
_entity.pdbx_description
1 polymer ?
#
loop_
_entity_poly.entity_id
_entity_poly.type
_entity_poly.pdbx_seq_one_letter_code
_entity_poly.pdbx_strand_id
1 'polypeptide(L)'
;MPRSDNYEAIVSRGEYGVLGPEDDCWPPMAGMVPSASDQFDWEGDLPLKFPQRDLVIYEMHVRGFTNHESSETKYPGTYLGVVEKLDHLKELGVNCIELMPCHEFNELEYYSYNSVLGDYKFNFWGYSTVNFFSPMGRYSSAGLSNCGLGAINEFKYLVKEAHKRGIEVIMDVVFNHTAEGNENGPILSFRGIDNSVFYTLAPKGEFYNYSGCGNTFNCNNPIVRQFIVDCLRYWVTEMHVDGFRFDLASILTRSSSSWNAVNVYGNSIDGDVITTGTPLTSPPLIDMISNDPILRGVKLIAEAWDCGGLYQVGMFPHWGIWSEWNGKLFAGELTVAVSQKWLGW
;
A
#
# COMPACT_ATOMS: atom_id res chain seq x y z
N MET A 1 -16.75 16.71 40.56
CA MET A 1 -16.01 17.19 39.37
C MET A 1 -15.80 15.97 38.48
N PRO A 2 -16.38 15.92 37.27
CA PRO A 2 -16.09 14.82 36.36
C PRO A 2 -14.63 14.98 35.92
N ARG A 3 -13.84 13.90 36.03
CA ARG A 3 -12.54 13.80 35.38
C ARG A 3 -12.79 13.86 33.88
N SER A 4 -12.17 14.82 33.22
CA SER A 4 -12.01 14.80 31.77
C SER A 4 -11.15 13.59 31.42
N ASP A 5 -11.73 12.60 30.76
CA ASP A 5 -11.00 11.55 30.06
C ASP A 5 -10.35 12.17 28.81
N ASN A 6 -9.32 13.00 29.03
CA ASN A 6 -8.44 13.46 27.96
C ASN A 6 -7.49 12.30 27.68
N TYR A 7 -7.80 11.50 26.67
CA TYR A 7 -6.78 10.72 25.97
C TYR A 7 -5.93 11.72 25.17
N GLU A 8 -4.91 12.30 25.81
CA GLU A 8 -3.87 13.03 25.09
C GLU A 8 -3.06 12.02 24.27
N ALA A 9 -3.44 11.82 23.02
CA ALA A 9 -2.55 11.18 22.06
C ALA A 9 -1.29 12.06 21.93
N ILE A 10 -0.13 11.48 22.25
CA ILE A 10 1.16 12.14 22.11
C ILE A 10 1.49 12.22 20.62
N VAL A 11 1.09 13.36 20.03
CA VAL A 11 1.44 13.98 18.74
C VAL A 11 1.13 13.18 17.47
N SER A 12 0.52 13.86 16.49
CA SER A 12 0.70 13.59 15.05
C SER A 12 0.15 14.77 14.22
N ARG A 13 0.74 15.02 13.05
CA ARG A 13 0.35 16.07 12.10
C ARG A 13 -1.06 15.80 11.56
N GLY A 14 -2.00 16.69 11.89
CA GLY A 14 -3.39 16.58 11.43
C GLY A 14 -3.63 17.03 9.98
N GLU A 15 -2.71 17.82 9.42
CA GLU A 15 -2.85 18.45 8.11
C GLU A 15 -1.74 18.01 7.15
N TYR A 16 -2.09 17.78 5.89
CA TYR A 16 -1.16 17.37 4.84
C TYR A 16 -0.17 18.49 4.52
N GLY A 17 1.12 18.17 4.53
CA GLY A 17 2.19 19.09 4.12
C GLY A 17 2.56 20.14 5.18
N VAL A 18 2.01 20.02 6.39
CA VAL A 18 2.32 20.92 7.51
C VAL A 18 3.33 20.24 8.43
N LEU A 19 4.40 20.94 8.81
CA LEU A 19 5.42 20.42 9.72
C LEU A 19 4.84 20.12 11.11
N GLY A 20 5.46 19.18 11.82
CA GLY A 20 5.12 18.88 13.21
C GLY A 20 5.59 19.99 14.16
N PRO A 21 5.35 19.83 15.47
CA PRO A 21 5.97 20.68 16.48
C PRO A 21 7.49 20.76 16.27
N GLU A 22 8.08 21.93 16.52
CA GLU A 22 9.53 22.16 16.36
C GLU A 22 10.07 21.90 14.94
N ASP A 23 9.23 22.12 13.92
CA ASP A 23 9.56 21.90 12.50
C ASP A 23 9.93 20.43 12.18
N ASP A 24 9.45 19.48 12.99
CA ASP A 24 9.79 18.06 12.84
C ASP A 24 9.07 17.43 11.63
N CYS A 25 9.87 16.79 10.77
CA CYS A 25 9.40 16.02 9.63
C CYS A 25 9.01 14.58 9.99
N TRP A 26 9.31 14.13 11.21
CA TRP A 26 9.06 12.79 11.75
C TRP A 26 8.58 12.83 13.20
N PRO A 27 7.52 13.60 13.53
CA PRO A 27 6.95 13.56 14.87
C PRO A 27 6.48 12.13 15.17
N PRO A 28 6.39 11.75 16.46
CA PRO A 28 5.74 10.52 16.87
C PRO A 28 4.38 10.38 16.17
N MET A 29 4.03 9.16 15.79
CA MET A 29 2.75 8.85 15.17
C MET A 29 2.10 7.73 15.96
N ALA A 30 0.88 7.98 16.43
CA ALA A 30 0.03 6.96 17.05
C ALA A 30 -1.18 6.69 16.15
N GLY A 31 -1.45 5.42 15.89
CA GLY A 31 -2.70 4.96 15.28
C GLY A 31 -3.67 4.46 16.35
N MET A 32 -4.97 4.58 16.10
CA MET A 32 -6.00 3.96 16.93
C MET A 32 -6.27 2.53 16.46
N VAL A 33 -6.44 1.63 17.42
CA VAL A 33 -7.11 0.34 17.18
C VAL A 33 -8.59 0.55 17.48
N PRO A 34 -9.49 0.40 16.49
CA PRO A 34 -10.93 0.55 16.71
C PRO A 34 -11.43 -0.41 17.80
N SER A 35 -12.34 0.05 18.66
CA SER A 35 -12.99 -0.84 19.63
C SER A 35 -14.04 -1.71 18.92
N ALA A 36 -14.39 -2.86 19.51
CA ALA A 36 -15.45 -3.72 18.97
C ALA A 36 -16.83 -3.05 18.91
N SER A 37 -17.02 -1.94 19.64
CA SER A 37 -18.22 -1.09 19.62
C SER A 37 -18.20 0.00 18.55
N ASP A 38 -17.06 0.31 17.94
CA ASP A 38 -16.92 1.30 16.87
C ASP A 38 -17.29 0.68 15.52
N GLN A 39 -18.53 0.18 15.40
CA GLN A 39 -18.99 -0.48 14.19
C GLN A 39 -19.47 0.53 13.15
N PHE A 40 -18.80 0.53 11.99
CA PHE A 40 -19.26 1.24 10.81
C PHE A 40 -20.49 0.55 10.22
N ASP A 41 -21.56 1.30 9.96
CA ASP A 41 -22.76 0.76 9.31
C ASP A 41 -22.57 0.72 7.79
N TRP A 42 -22.33 -0.50 7.29
CA TRP A 42 -22.19 -0.80 5.86
C TRP A 42 -23.52 -0.74 5.10
N GLU A 43 -24.67 -0.64 5.77
CA GLU A 43 -26.00 -0.60 5.14
C GLU A 43 -26.25 -1.79 4.18
N GLY A 44 -25.65 -2.95 4.47
CA GLY A 44 -25.74 -4.14 3.63
C GLY A 44 -24.83 -4.18 2.40
N ASP A 45 -23.84 -3.28 2.33
CA ASP A 45 -22.81 -3.29 1.29
C ASP A 45 -22.09 -4.64 1.18
N LEU A 46 -21.80 -5.06 -0.05
CA LEU A 46 -21.04 -6.26 -0.38
C LEU A 46 -20.15 -5.98 -1.60
N PRO A 47 -18.95 -6.57 -1.69
CA PRO A 47 -18.08 -6.46 -2.86
C PRO A 47 -18.79 -6.81 -4.17
N LEU A 48 -18.56 -6.04 -5.23
CA LEU A 48 -19.37 -6.09 -6.46
C LEU A 48 -19.08 -7.31 -7.33
N LYS A 49 -17.82 -7.79 -7.34
CA LYS A 49 -17.36 -8.99 -8.03
C LYS A 49 -17.65 -8.99 -9.54
N PHE A 50 -17.45 -7.85 -10.20
CA PHE A 50 -17.50 -7.80 -11.66
C PHE A 50 -16.46 -8.75 -12.27
N PRO A 51 -16.78 -9.42 -13.39
CA PRO A 51 -15.78 -10.18 -14.15
C PRO A 51 -14.64 -9.26 -14.59
N GLN A 52 -13.39 -9.68 -14.35
CA GLN A 52 -12.23 -8.84 -14.59
C GLN A 52 -12.09 -8.33 -16.03
N ARG A 53 -12.57 -9.11 -17.01
CA ARG A 53 -12.58 -8.73 -18.44
C ARG A 53 -13.49 -7.54 -18.76
N ASP A 54 -14.44 -7.24 -17.87
CA ASP A 54 -15.43 -6.19 -18.06
C ASP A 54 -15.03 -4.89 -17.33
N LEU A 55 -13.85 -4.88 -16.67
CA LEU A 55 -13.35 -3.70 -15.97
C LEU A 55 -12.76 -2.64 -16.90
N VAL A 56 -13.07 -1.39 -16.57
CA VAL A 56 -12.40 -0.17 -17.02
C VAL A 56 -11.87 0.51 -15.76
N ILE A 57 -10.55 0.39 -15.57
CA ILE A 57 -9.86 0.85 -14.35
C ILE A 57 -9.40 2.29 -14.55
N TYR A 58 -9.68 3.14 -13.56
CA TYR A 58 -9.21 4.52 -13.48
C TYR A 58 -8.21 4.65 -12.33
N GLU A 59 -6.92 4.77 -12.67
CA GLU A 59 -5.86 5.03 -11.68
C GLU A 59 -5.97 6.47 -11.19
N MET A 60 -5.99 6.67 -9.87
CA MET A 60 -6.13 7.99 -9.29
C MET A 60 -5.46 8.16 -7.94
N HIS A 61 -5.06 9.39 -7.69
CA HIS A 61 -4.54 9.83 -6.40
C HIS A 61 -5.65 10.50 -5.58
N VAL A 62 -5.93 10.04 -4.36
CA VAL A 62 -7.00 10.59 -3.49
C VAL A 62 -6.87 12.11 -3.35
N ARG A 63 -5.70 12.60 -2.94
CA ARG A 63 -5.45 14.05 -2.85
C ARG A 63 -5.57 14.77 -4.19
N GLY A 64 -4.81 14.33 -5.20
CA GLY A 64 -4.76 14.99 -6.51
C GLY A 64 -6.12 15.12 -7.19
N PHE A 65 -7.03 14.17 -6.98
CA PHE A 65 -8.34 14.14 -7.65
C PHE A 65 -9.21 15.36 -7.35
N THR A 66 -9.17 15.90 -6.13
CA THR A 66 -10.06 16.98 -5.71
C THR A 66 -9.38 18.16 -5.00
N ASN A 67 -8.05 18.18 -4.91
CA ASN A 67 -7.34 19.25 -4.20
C ASN A 67 -7.32 20.59 -4.95
N HIS A 68 -7.57 20.61 -6.26
CA HIS A 68 -7.64 21.86 -7.03
C HIS A 68 -8.96 22.61 -6.73
N GLU A 69 -8.93 23.94 -6.70
CA GLU A 69 -10.11 24.78 -6.38
C GLU A 69 -11.31 24.53 -7.30
N SER A 70 -11.04 24.20 -8.57
CA SER A 70 -12.08 23.87 -9.56
C SER A 70 -12.78 22.55 -9.29
N SER A 71 -12.35 21.77 -8.29
CA SER A 71 -13.10 20.60 -7.85
C SER A 71 -14.42 21.02 -7.20
N GLU A 72 -14.49 22.20 -6.59
CA GLU A 72 -15.68 22.70 -5.88
C GLU A 72 -16.19 21.72 -4.80
N THR A 73 -15.33 20.84 -4.29
CA THR A 73 -15.68 19.90 -3.21
C THR A 73 -15.60 20.57 -1.85
N LYS A 74 -16.43 20.10 -0.91
CA LYS A 74 -16.40 20.61 0.48
C LYS A 74 -15.12 20.18 1.21
N TYR A 75 -14.55 19.03 0.86
CA TYR A 75 -13.37 18.45 1.49
C TYR A 75 -12.27 18.14 0.47
N PRO A 76 -11.61 19.15 -0.10
CA PRO A 76 -10.65 18.99 -1.20
C PRO A 76 -9.48 18.10 -0.79
N GLY A 77 -9.17 17.12 -1.65
CA GLY A 77 -8.04 16.22 -1.48
C GLY A 77 -8.18 15.17 -0.39
N THR A 78 -9.42 14.84 0.00
CA THR A 78 -9.76 13.84 1.02
C THR A 78 -10.60 12.70 0.46
N TYR A 79 -10.77 11.61 1.23
CA TYR A 79 -11.69 10.52 0.86
C TYR A 79 -13.13 11.03 0.63
N LEU A 80 -13.64 11.95 1.46
CA LEU A 80 -14.96 12.56 1.25
C LEU A 80 -15.00 13.42 -0.02
N GLY A 81 -13.92 14.12 -0.34
CA GLY A 81 -13.80 14.84 -1.61
C GLY A 81 -13.94 13.91 -2.80
N VAL A 82 -13.32 12.72 -2.77
CA VAL A 82 -13.51 11.69 -3.81
C VAL A 82 -14.98 11.27 -3.90
N VAL A 83 -15.65 11.03 -2.77
CA VAL A 83 -17.08 10.65 -2.74
C VAL A 83 -17.95 11.67 -3.47
N GLU A 84 -17.71 12.97 -3.26
CA GLU A 84 -18.45 14.07 -3.93
C GLU A 84 -18.30 14.05 -5.46
N LYS A 85 -17.31 13.33 -6.00
CA LYS A 85 -17.02 13.24 -7.44
C LYS A 85 -17.17 11.84 -8.03
N LEU A 86 -17.66 10.85 -7.29
CA LEU A 86 -17.89 9.50 -7.83
C LEU A 86 -18.92 9.47 -8.97
N ASP A 87 -19.91 10.37 -8.96
CA ASP A 87 -20.90 10.44 -10.06
C ASP A 87 -20.24 10.83 -11.39
N HIS A 88 -19.20 11.68 -11.36
CA HIS A 88 -18.42 12.00 -12.55
C HIS A 88 -17.72 10.76 -13.14
N LEU A 89 -17.12 9.91 -12.30
CA LEU A 89 -16.46 8.68 -12.76
C LEU A 89 -17.48 7.68 -13.32
N LYS A 90 -18.66 7.59 -12.70
CA LYS A 90 -19.76 6.78 -13.22
C LYS A 90 -20.23 7.26 -14.58
N GLU A 91 -20.40 8.57 -14.77
CA GLU A 91 -20.77 9.18 -16.06
C GLU A 91 -19.70 8.96 -17.15
N LEU A 92 -18.42 8.96 -16.76
CA LEU A 92 -17.30 8.62 -17.65
C LEU A 92 -17.36 7.16 -18.12
N GLY A 93 -18.07 6.29 -17.40
CA GLY A 93 -18.19 4.85 -17.71
C GLY A 93 -17.14 3.98 -17.03
N VAL A 94 -16.44 4.52 -16.04
CA VAL A 94 -15.52 3.76 -15.17
C VAL A 94 -16.33 2.89 -14.22
N ASN A 95 -15.91 1.64 -14.04
CA ASN A 95 -16.51 0.71 -13.07
C ASN A 95 -15.50 0.17 -12.06
N CYS A 96 -14.27 0.68 -12.06
CA CYS A 96 -13.26 0.38 -11.06
C CYS A 96 -12.30 1.55 -10.91
N ILE A 97 -12.02 1.96 -9.67
CA ILE A 97 -10.95 2.91 -9.35
C ILE A 97 -9.77 2.15 -8.76
N GLU A 98 -8.56 2.47 -9.22
CA GLU A 98 -7.31 2.03 -8.61
C GLU A 98 -6.72 3.21 -7.84
N LEU A 99 -6.79 3.13 -6.51
CA LEU A 99 -6.25 4.15 -5.64
C LEU A 99 -4.74 3.95 -5.50
N MET A 100 -3.96 4.98 -5.84
CA MET A 100 -2.56 5.08 -5.42
C MET A 100 -2.42 4.88 -3.90
N PRO A 101 -1.22 4.58 -3.36
CA PRO A 101 -1.04 4.10 -2.00
C PRO A 101 -1.86 4.86 -0.94
N CYS A 102 -2.78 4.12 -0.30
CA CYS A 102 -3.66 4.64 0.76
C CYS A 102 -3.31 4.08 2.15
N HIS A 103 -2.29 3.24 2.27
CA HIS A 103 -1.67 2.93 3.56
C HIS A 103 -1.01 4.20 4.13
N GLU A 104 -0.87 4.29 5.46
CA GLU A 104 -0.20 5.42 6.10
C GLU A 104 1.25 5.56 5.60
N PHE A 105 1.62 6.74 5.11
CA PHE A 105 2.96 7.11 4.66
C PHE A 105 3.28 8.56 5.06
N ASN A 106 4.55 8.97 5.13
CA ASN A 106 4.91 10.34 5.48
C ASN A 106 5.19 11.20 4.23
N GLU A 107 4.32 12.16 3.91
CA GLU A 107 4.51 13.07 2.77
C GLU A 107 5.70 14.02 2.93
N LEU A 108 6.21 14.19 4.17
CA LEU A 108 7.32 15.07 4.50
C LEU A 108 8.66 14.34 4.61
N GLU A 109 8.74 13.06 4.26
CA GLU A 109 9.95 12.23 4.45
C GLU A 109 11.22 12.79 3.78
N TYR A 110 11.07 13.54 2.68
CA TYR A 110 12.15 14.26 1.99
C TYR A 110 11.81 15.75 1.78
N TYR A 111 11.08 16.32 2.74
CA TYR A 111 10.71 17.73 2.75
C TYR A 111 11.95 18.62 2.66
N SER A 112 12.05 19.34 1.54
CA SER A 112 13.18 20.22 1.26
C SER A 112 12.76 21.29 0.27
N TYR A 113 13.26 22.51 0.47
CA TYR A 113 12.98 23.61 -0.44
C TYR A 113 13.64 23.36 -1.80
N ASN A 114 12.85 23.43 -2.85
CA ASN A 114 13.29 23.34 -4.23
C ASN A 114 13.41 24.75 -4.81
N SER A 115 14.64 25.26 -4.84
CA SER A 115 14.94 26.60 -5.36
C SER A 115 14.64 26.78 -6.85
N VAL A 116 14.52 25.70 -7.63
CA VAL A 116 14.22 25.76 -9.07
C VAL A 116 12.75 26.04 -9.31
N LEU A 117 11.86 25.40 -8.54
CA LEU A 117 10.41 25.54 -8.69
C LEU A 117 9.82 26.58 -7.72
N GLY A 118 10.58 27.01 -6.71
CA GLY A 118 10.10 27.94 -5.69
C GLY A 118 9.11 27.31 -4.71
N ASP A 119 9.16 25.97 -4.56
CA ASP A 119 8.25 25.18 -3.74
C ASP A 119 9.02 24.21 -2.83
N TYR A 120 8.29 23.32 -2.15
CA TYR A 120 8.86 22.26 -1.33
C TYR A 120 8.59 20.90 -1.96
N LYS A 121 9.55 19.98 -1.82
CA LYS A 121 9.37 18.59 -2.23
C LYS A 121 8.56 17.83 -1.19
N PHE A 122 7.70 16.93 -1.66
CA PHE A 122 6.89 16.05 -0.83
C PHE A 122 6.86 14.65 -1.44
N ASN A 123 6.74 13.63 -0.60
CA ASN A 123 6.22 12.35 -1.05
C ASN A 123 4.74 12.49 -1.31
N PHE A 124 4.39 12.88 -2.53
CA PHE A 124 3.01 13.02 -2.93
C PHE A 124 2.36 11.65 -3.11
N TRP A 125 2.97 10.79 -3.92
CA TRP A 125 2.39 9.51 -4.34
C TRP A 125 2.22 8.47 -3.23
N GLY A 126 3.09 8.47 -2.22
CA GLY A 126 2.94 7.62 -1.04
C GLY A 126 3.55 6.22 -1.14
N TYR A 127 4.40 5.93 -2.15
CA TYR A 127 5.16 4.68 -2.25
C TYR A 127 6.32 4.61 -1.24
N SER A 128 6.00 4.74 0.04
CA SER A 128 6.91 4.67 1.18
C SER A 128 6.08 4.42 2.44
N THR A 129 5.56 3.20 2.57
CA THR A 129 4.57 2.87 3.62
C THR A 129 5.20 2.85 5.01
N VAL A 130 4.56 3.54 5.96
CA VAL A 130 4.87 3.54 7.39
C VAL A 130 4.07 2.45 8.11
N ASN A 131 2.77 2.34 7.83
CA ASN A 131 1.91 1.31 8.44
C ASN A 131 0.91 0.74 7.43
N PHE A 132 0.86 -0.58 7.31
CA PHE A 132 0.08 -1.29 6.29
C PHE A 132 -1.40 -1.49 6.66
N PHE A 133 -1.78 -1.34 7.92
CA PHE A 133 -3.17 -1.56 8.39
C PHE A 133 -3.94 -0.26 8.60
N SER A 134 -3.25 0.88 8.59
CA SER A 134 -3.87 2.19 8.78
C SER A 134 -4.09 2.87 7.43
N PRO A 135 -5.30 3.40 7.15
CA PRO A 135 -5.49 4.35 6.07
C PRO A 135 -4.67 5.62 6.30
N MET A 136 -4.24 6.27 5.22
CA MET A 136 -3.53 7.54 5.27
C MET A 136 -4.38 8.60 5.98
N GLY A 137 -3.96 8.97 7.20
CA GLY A 137 -4.72 9.83 8.09
C GLY A 137 -4.89 11.24 7.53
N ARG A 138 -3.92 11.73 6.76
CA ARG A 138 -3.94 13.07 6.16
C ARG A 138 -4.73 13.14 4.84
N TYR A 139 -5.34 12.03 4.42
CA TYR A 139 -6.42 12.02 3.42
C TYR A 139 -7.82 12.02 4.06
N SER A 140 -7.92 12.02 5.39
CA SER A 140 -9.17 12.21 6.13
C SER A 140 -9.53 13.69 6.21
N SER A 141 -10.81 14.04 6.03
CA SER A 141 -11.31 15.40 6.27
C SER A 141 -11.24 15.80 7.75
N ALA A 142 -11.27 14.82 8.65
CA ALA A 142 -11.06 15.01 10.08
C ALA A 142 -9.58 15.07 10.48
N GLY A 143 -8.65 14.88 9.54
CA GLY A 143 -7.23 14.69 9.84
C GLY A 143 -7.04 13.60 10.91
N LEU A 144 -6.24 13.92 11.94
CA LEU A 144 -5.99 13.05 13.09
C LEU A 144 -6.70 13.47 14.37
N SER A 145 -7.69 14.37 14.27
CA SER A 145 -8.43 14.90 15.44
C SER A 145 -9.11 13.83 16.30
N ASN A 146 -9.32 12.63 15.77
CA ASN A 146 -9.89 11.47 16.46
C ASN A 146 -8.98 10.23 16.41
N CYS A 147 -7.67 10.41 16.50
CA CYS A 147 -6.66 9.34 16.53
C CYS A 147 -6.70 8.40 15.30
N GLY A 148 -7.22 8.88 14.16
CA GLY A 148 -7.29 8.11 12.92
C GLY A 148 -8.63 7.39 12.68
N LEU A 149 -9.57 7.40 13.63
CA LEU A 149 -10.91 6.81 13.42
C LEU A 149 -11.65 7.44 12.25
N GLY A 150 -11.43 8.73 12.00
CA GLY A 150 -12.01 9.47 10.88
C GLY A 150 -11.54 8.90 9.55
N ALA A 151 -10.24 8.62 9.42
CA ALA A 151 -9.68 8.05 8.20
C ALA A 151 -10.26 6.67 7.90
N ILE A 152 -10.43 5.82 8.93
CA ILE A 152 -11.06 4.50 8.79
C ILE A 152 -12.50 4.63 8.31
N ASN A 153 -13.32 5.45 8.98
CA ASN A 153 -14.73 5.60 8.63
C ASN A 153 -14.92 6.28 7.27
N GLU A 154 -14.11 7.27 6.92
CA GLU A 154 -14.18 7.94 5.63
C GLU A 154 -13.73 7.03 4.48
N PHE A 155 -12.71 6.19 4.69
CA PHE A 155 -12.33 5.18 3.69
C PHE A 155 -13.45 4.15 3.48
N LYS A 156 -14.03 3.61 4.57
CA LYS A 156 -15.18 2.70 4.46
C LYS A 156 -16.37 3.38 3.76
N TYR A 157 -16.61 4.65 4.05
CA TYR A 157 -17.65 5.42 3.39
C TYR A 157 -17.38 5.63 1.89
N LEU A 158 -16.13 5.89 1.51
CA LEU A 158 -15.71 5.94 0.12
C LEU A 158 -16.02 4.63 -0.62
N VAL A 159 -15.63 3.49 -0.05
CA VAL A 159 -15.88 2.17 -0.64
C VAL A 159 -17.38 1.92 -0.78
N LYS A 160 -18.17 2.16 0.28
CA LYS A 160 -19.63 2.02 0.26
C LYS A 160 -20.28 2.87 -0.83
N GLU A 161 -19.87 4.13 -0.97
CA GLU A 161 -20.44 5.05 -1.97
C GLU A 161 -19.99 4.74 -3.40
N ALA A 162 -18.79 4.19 -3.59
CA ALA A 162 -18.31 3.64 -4.86
C ALA A 162 -19.14 2.40 -5.26
N HIS A 163 -19.35 1.47 -4.33
CA HIS A 163 -20.15 0.27 -4.55
C HIS A 163 -21.60 0.59 -4.93
N LYS A 164 -22.25 1.54 -4.22
CA LYS A 164 -23.59 2.04 -4.58
C LYS A 164 -23.67 2.55 -6.02
N ARG A 165 -22.54 3.01 -6.58
CA ARG A 165 -22.43 3.51 -7.95
C ARG A 165 -22.03 2.45 -8.97
N GLY A 166 -21.73 1.22 -8.52
CA GLY A 166 -21.23 0.15 -9.37
C GLY A 166 -19.77 0.34 -9.74
N ILE A 167 -18.97 0.89 -8.82
CA ILE A 167 -17.53 1.12 -8.99
C ILE A 167 -16.79 0.28 -7.96
N GLU A 168 -15.97 -0.65 -8.41
CA GLU A 168 -15.06 -1.41 -7.56
C GLU A 168 -13.87 -0.57 -7.09
N VAL A 169 -13.29 -0.90 -5.94
CA VAL A 169 -12.11 -0.24 -5.38
C VAL A 169 -10.93 -1.21 -5.33
N ILE A 170 -9.88 -0.88 -6.08
CA ILE A 170 -8.57 -1.54 -6.02
C ILE A 170 -7.60 -0.63 -5.27
N MET A 171 -6.78 -1.20 -4.39
CA MET A 171 -5.71 -0.48 -3.72
C MET A 171 -4.34 -0.83 -4.31
N ASP A 172 -3.54 0.19 -4.59
CA ASP A 172 -2.10 0.02 -4.79
C ASP A 172 -1.41 -0.26 -3.44
N VAL A 173 -0.66 -1.36 -3.36
CA VAL A 173 -0.02 -1.86 -2.14
C VAL A 173 1.48 -2.09 -2.34
N VAL A 174 2.26 -1.55 -1.40
CA VAL A 174 3.73 -1.45 -1.49
C VAL A 174 4.40 -2.37 -0.47
N PHE A 175 4.20 -3.69 -0.61
CA PHE A 175 4.81 -4.67 0.31
C PHE A 175 6.30 -4.93 0.07
N ASN A 176 6.88 -4.32 -0.97
CA ASN A 176 8.24 -4.63 -1.39
C ASN A 176 9.33 -3.87 -0.58
N HIS A 177 8.97 -2.74 0.05
CA HIS A 177 9.85 -1.95 0.94
C HIS A 177 9.02 -1.13 1.95
N THR A 178 9.69 -0.40 2.84
CA THR A 178 9.05 0.46 3.85
C THR A 178 9.72 1.84 3.95
N ALA A 179 9.03 2.78 4.61
CA ALA A 179 9.54 4.11 4.93
C ALA A 179 10.76 4.16 5.86
N GLU A 180 11.14 3.04 6.49
CA GLU A 180 12.32 3.04 7.37
C GLU A 180 13.64 3.17 6.57
N GLY A 181 13.62 3.01 5.24
CA GLY A 181 14.80 3.12 4.38
C GLY A 181 15.91 2.12 4.77
N ASN A 182 17.16 2.49 4.53
CA ASN A 182 18.33 1.71 4.95
C ASN A 182 18.77 2.03 6.39
N GLU A 183 19.98 1.66 6.79
CA GLU A 183 20.54 1.92 8.12
C GLU A 183 20.61 3.42 8.51
N ASN A 184 20.54 4.34 7.54
CA ASN A 184 20.52 5.79 7.78
C ASN A 184 19.11 6.37 7.84
N GLY A 185 18.08 5.56 7.54
CA GLY A 185 16.68 5.97 7.64
C GLY A 185 16.14 5.91 9.07
N PRO A 186 14.90 6.37 9.28
CA PRO A 186 14.30 6.43 10.62
C PRO A 186 13.99 5.04 11.16
N ILE A 187 13.96 4.90 12.49
CA ILE A 187 13.46 3.71 13.17
C ILE A 187 12.05 4.03 13.65
N LEU A 188 11.05 3.44 13.00
CA LEU A 188 9.62 3.71 13.20
C LEU A 188 8.87 2.51 13.76
N SER A 189 9.18 1.30 13.27
CA SER A 189 8.45 0.08 13.58
C SER A 189 9.32 -1.17 13.41
N PHE A 190 9.33 -1.79 12.22
CA PHE A 190 9.86 -3.12 12.00
C PHE A 190 11.33 -3.30 12.38
N ARG A 191 12.18 -2.30 12.09
CA ARG A 191 13.60 -2.33 12.46
C ARG A 191 13.78 -2.37 13.97
N GLY A 192 12.96 -1.63 14.71
CA GLY A 192 12.99 -1.60 16.18
C GLY A 192 12.35 -2.82 16.83
N ILE A 193 11.45 -3.53 16.13
CA ILE A 193 10.80 -4.76 16.61
C ILE A 193 11.70 -5.97 16.36
N ASP A 194 12.02 -6.27 15.09
CA ASP A 194 12.96 -7.32 14.69
C ASP A 194 13.44 -7.11 13.25
N ASN A 195 14.55 -6.36 13.11
CA ASN A 195 15.13 -6.03 11.81
C ASN A 195 15.45 -7.26 10.94
N SER A 196 15.89 -8.36 11.55
CA SER A 196 16.35 -9.57 10.84
C SER A 196 15.20 -10.42 10.29
N VAL A 197 14.03 -10.32 10.92
CA VAL A 197 12.79 -10.96 10.46
C VAL A 197 12.19 -10.17 9.32
N PHE A 198 12.03 -8.85 9.49
CA PHE A 198 11.24 -8.02 8.58
C PHE A 198 11.99 -7.53 7.34
N TYR A 199 13.32 -7.39 7.38
CA TYR A 199 14.09 -6.93 6.23
C TYR A 199 15.01 -8.01 5.68
N THR A 200 15.22 -7.94 4.36
CA THR A 200 16.16 -8.83 3.67
C THR A 200 17.57 -8.30 3.89
N LEU A 201 18.38 -9.05 4.64
CA LEU A 201 19.72 -8.62 5.06
C LEU A 201 20.81 -9.53 4.50
N ALA A 202 21.96 -8.93 4.20
CA ALA A 202 23.21 -9.63 3.99
C ALA A 202 23.82 -10.08 5.33
N PRO A 203 24.83 -10.99 5.33
CA PRO A 203 25.35 -11.58 6.57
C PRO A 203 25.93 -10.60 7.59
N LYS A 204 26.38 -9.39 7.18
CA LYS A 204 26.89 -8.39 8.13
C LYS A 204 25.84 -7.34 8.50
N GLY A 205 24.59 -7.55 8.10
CA GLY A 205 23.46 -6.68 8.41
C GLY A 205 23.19 -5.60 7.37
N GLU A 206 23.87 -5.61 6.22
CA GLU A 206 23.57 -4.68 5.12
C GLU A 206 22.19 -4.97 4.52
N PHE A 207 21.42 -3.93 4.21
CA PHE A 207 20.10 -4.08 3.58
C PHE A 207 20.25 -4.44 2.09
N TYR A 208 19.56 -5.48 1.64
CA TYR A 208 19.32 -5.66 0.21
C TYR A 208 18.38 -4.58 -0.30
N ASN A 209 18.65 -4.06 -1.49
CA ASN A 209 17.91 -2.94 -2.08
C ASN A 209 17.35 -3.29 -3.46
N TYR A 210 16.55 -4.36 -3.56
CA TYR A 210 15.88 -4.73 -4.81
C TYR A 210 14.77 -3.75 -5.19
N SER A 211 14.22 -3.00 -4.23
CA SER A 211 13.20 -1.96 -4.46
C SER A 211 13.80 -0.68 -5.06
N GLY A 212 15.08 -0.41 -4.80
CA GLY A 212 15.70 0.89 -5.09
C GLY A 212 15.46 1.94 -4.00
N CYS A 213 14.66 1.64 -2.97
CA CYS A 213 14.21 2.58 -1.93
C CYS A 213 14.99 2.47 -0.59
N GLY A 214 16.08 1.70 -0.56
CA GLY A 214 16.99 1.57 0.57
C GLY A 214 16.83 0.27 1.36
N ASN A 215 15.65 -0.36 1.34
CA ASN A 215 15.43 -1.68 1.92
C ASN A 215 14.59 -2.59 1.01
N THR A 216 14.59 -3.88 1.31
CA THR A 216 13.67 -4.87 0.73
C THR A 216 12.99 -5.58 1.87
N PHE A 217 11.65 -5.57 1.90
CA PHE A 217 10.88 -6.31 2.90
C PHE A 217 11.09 -7.82 2.70
N ASN A 218 11.18 -8.58 3.79
CA ASN A 218 11.56 -9.99 3.75
C ASN A 218 10.36 -10.88 3.42
N CYS A 219 9.71 -10.63 2.28
CA CYS A 219 8.36 -11.07 1.95
C CYS A 219 8.11 -12.57 2.14
N ASN A 220 9.09 -13.43 1.86
CA ASN A 220 8.93 -14.89 1.99
C ASN A 220 9.34 -15.46 3.36
N ASN A 221 9.73 -14.64 4.33
CA ASN A 221 9.92 -15.08 5.72
C ASN A 221 8.55 -15.49 6.32
N PRO A 222 8.45 -16.60 7.08
CA PRO A 222 7.17 -17.07 7.62
C PRO A 222 6.34 -16.03 8.38
N ILE A 223 6.97 -15.19 9.19
CA ILE A 223 6.29 -14.14 9.97
C ILE A 223 5.80 -13.02 9.05
N VAL A 224 6.65 -12.60 8.12
CA VAL A 224 6.33 -11.53 7.16
C VAL A 224 5.24 -11.96 6.18
N ARG A 225 5.27 -13.21 5.71
CA ARG A 225 4.19 -13.76 4.88
C ARG A 225 2.84 -13.69 5.57
N GLN A 226 2.80 -14.11 6.84
CA GLN A 226 1.58 -14.06 7.63
C GLN A 226 1.09 -12.62 7.80
N PHE A 227 2.00 -11.69 8.11
CA PHE A 227 1.70 -10.27 8.20
C PHE A 227 1.06 -9.71 6.91
N ILE A 228 1.64 -10.01 5.74
CA ILE A 228 1.11 -9.53 4.45
C ILE A 228 -0.28 -10.13 4.18
N VAL A 229 -0.47 -11.43 4.39
CA VAL A 229 -1.76 -12.09 4.16
C VAL A 229 -2.83 -11.55 5.11
N ASP A 230 -2.51 -11.34 6.38
CA ASP A 230 -3.44 -10.76 7.35
C ASP A 230 -3.77 -9.30 7.03
N CYS A 231 -2.82 -8.54 6.48
CA CYS A 231 -3.07 -7.19 5.95
C CYS A 231 -4.08 -7.21 4.80
N LEU A 232 -3.85 -8.05 3.79
CA LEU A 232 -4.77 -8.18 2.65
C LEU A 232 -6.17 -8.60 3.11
N ARG A 233 -6.26 -9.56 4.04
CA ARG A 233 -7.53 -9.98 4.64
C ARG A 233 -8.23 -8.83 5.34
N TYR A 234 -7.51 -8.04 6.14
CA TYR A 234 -8.08 -6.88 6.83
C TYR A 234 -8.72 -5.91 5.84
N TRP A 235 -8.02 -5.53 4.78
CA TRP A 235 -8.56 -4.60 3.78
C TRP A 235 -9.78 -5.16 3.02
N VAL A 236 -9.84 -6.47 2.80
CA VAL A 236 -11.00 -7.12 2.19
C VAL A 236 -12.18 -7.23 3.16
N THR A 237 -11.95 -7.71 4.39
CA THR A 237 -13.04 -8.03 5.32
C THR A 237 -13.54 -6.81 6.08
N GLU A 238 -12.64 -5.92 6.50
CA GLU A 238 -13.00 -4.75 7.32
C GLU A 238 -13.28 -3.52 6.47
N MET A 239 -12.61 -3.39 5.32
CA MET A 239 -12.65 -2.20 4.47
C MET A 239 -13.35 -2.45 3.11
N HIS A 240 -13.79 -3.69 2.85
CA HIS A 240 -14.55 -4.10 1.66
C HIS A 240 -13.86 -3.85 0.30
N VAL A 241 -12.53 -3.78 0.28
CA VAL A 241 -11.74 -3.59 -0.96
C VAL A 241 -11.92 -4.78 -1.91
N ASP A 242 -12.07 -4.51 -3.21
CA ASP A 242 -12.33 -5.54 -4.25
C ASP A 242 -11.05 -6.14 -4.85
N GLY A 243 -9.91 -5.46 -4.71
CA GLY A 243 -8.66 -5.89 -5.30
C GLY A 243 -7.41 -5.12 -4.87
N PHE A 244 -6.27 -5.63 -5.30
CA PHE A 244 -4.96 -5.07 -5.01
C PHE A 244 -4.07 -5.04 -6.25
N ARG A 245 -3.37 -3.93 -6.44
CA ARG A 245 -2.25 -3.79 -7.38
C ARG A 245 -0.96 -3.76 -6.59
N PHE A 246 -0.07 -4.71 -6.84
CA PHE A 246 1.16 -4.92 -6.07
C PHE A 246 2.32 -4.22 -6.78
N ASP A 247 2.83 -3.18 -6.13
CA ASP A 247 4.03 -2.45 -6.55
C ASP A 247 5.28 -3.34 -6.49
N LEU A 248 6.11 -3.27 -7.54
CA LEU A 248 7.32 -4.08 -7.73
C LEU A 248 7.15 -5.55 -7.28
N ALA A 249 6.07 -6.18 -7.75
CA ALA A 249 5.60 -7.49 -7.29
C ALA A 249 6.64 -8.60 -7.41
N SER A 250 7.65 -8.44 -8.27
CA SER A 250 8.76 -9.39 -8.42
C SER A 250 9.53 -9.63 -7.11
N ILE A 251 9.60 -8.63 -6.22
CA ILE A 251 10.25 -8.78 -4.91
C ILE A 251 9.54 -9.84 -4.05
N LEU A 252 8.21 -9.96 -4.17
CA LEU A 252 7.44 -10.98 -3.45
C LEU A 252 7.75 -12.41 -3.93
N THR A 253 8.43 -12.56 -5.07
CA THR A 253 8.89 -13.85 -5.56
C THR A 253 10.28 -14.24 -5.04
N ARG A 254 11.04 -13.30 -4.47
CA ARG A 254 12.41 -13.53 -4.03
C ARG A 254 12.49 -14.31 -2.73
N SER A 255 13.46 -15.21 -2.62
CA SER A 255 13.74 -15.96 -1.39
C SER A 255 14.16 -15.02 -0.25
N SER A 256 13.71 -15.35 0.96
CA SER A 256 13.96 -14.59 2.17
C SER A 256 15.40 -14.73 2.67
N SER A 257 15.91 -13.72 3.39
CA SER A 257 17.06 -13.94 4.26
C SER A 257 16.63 -14.68 5.52
N SER A 258 17.35 -15.75 5.87
CA SER A 258 17.16 -16.48 7.12
C SER A 258 18.35 -16.24 8.05
N TRP A 259 18.11 -15.46 9.11
CA TRP A 259 19.07 -15.33 10.20
C TRP A 259 18.90 -16.50 11.16
N ASN A 260 19.81 -17.47 11.10
CA ASN A 260 19.94 -18.48 12.14
C ASN A 260 21.04 -18.02 13.11
N ALA A 261 20.81 -18.12 14.42
CA ALA A 261 21.80 -17.77 15.44
C ALA A 261 23.13 -18.55 15.28
N VAL A 262 23.09 -19.71 14.61
CA VAL A 262 24.29 -20.52 14.29
C VAL A 262 25.06 -20.00 13.07
N ASN A 263 24.44 -19.18 12.21
CA ASN A 263 24.96 -18.67 10.94
C ASN A 263 25.37 -17.19 10.96
N VAL A 264 25.48 -16.58 12.15
CA VAL A 264 25.93 -15.19 12.34
C VAL A 264 27.32 -14.92 11.73
N TYR A 265 28.09 -15.98 11.42
CA TYR A 265 29.40 -15.90 10.76
C TYR A 265 29.43 -16.44 9.32
N GLY A 266 28.28 -16.56 8.65
CA GLY A 266 28.23 -16.78 7.21
C GLY A 266 28.52 -18.21 6.73
N ASN A 267 28.37 -19.22 7.59
CA ASN A 267 28.32 -20.59 7.11
C ASN A 267 26.95 -20.83 6.47
N SER A 268 26.92 -21.18 5.18
CA SER A 268 25.75 -21.78 4.56
C SER A 268 25.35 -23.01 5.38
N ILE A 269 24.06 -23.20 5.66
CA ILE A 269 23.61 -24.51 6.13
C ILE A 269 23.93 -25.48 5.00
N ASP A 270 24.77 -26.49 5.27
CA ASP A 270 25.08 -27.53 4.28
C ASP A 270 23.78 -28.09 3.71
N GLY A 271 23.57 -27.89 2.41
CA GLY A 271 22.38 -28.36 1.68
C GLY A 271 21.35 -27.29 1.29
N ASP A 272 21.51 -26.03 1.67
CA ASP A 272 20.63 -24.95 1.20
C ASP A 272 21.08 -24.45 -0.18
N VAL A 273 20.33 -24.84 -1.23
CA VAL A 273 20.66 -24.53 -2.64
C VAL A 273 20.16 -23.14 -3.04
N ILE A 274 19.25 -22.54 -2.25
CA ILE A 274 18.59 -21.28 -2.57
C ILE A 274 19.25 -20.15 -1.81
N THR A 275 19.96 -19.27 -2.51
CA THR A 275 20.55 -18.07 -1.91
C THR A 275 19.49 -16.98 -1.72
N THR A 276 19.66 -16.13 -0.70
CA THR A 276 18.82 -14.94 -0.47
C THR A 276 18.63 -14.10 -1.73
N GLY A 277 17.39 -13.72 -2.03
CA GLY A 277 17.06 -12.91 -3.20
C GLY A 277 16.83 -13.69 -4.50
N THR A 278 17.05 -15.02 -4.50
CA THR A 278 16.75 -15.90 -5.64
C THR A 278 15.26 -15.87 -5.96
N PRO A 279 14.84 -15.56 -7.20
CA PRO A 279 13.43 -15.63 -7.59
C PRO A 279 12.94 -17.08 -7.56
N LEU A 280 11.89 -17.32 -6.78
CA LEU A 280 11.28 -18.63 -6.63
C LEU A 280 10.26 -18.86 -7.73
N THR A 281 10.22 -20.08 -8.27
CA THR A 281 9.17 -20.49 -9.22
C THR A 281 7.82 -20.67 -8.54
N SER A 282 7.84 -21.05 -7.25
CA SER A 282 6.65 -21.24 -6.41
C SER A 282 6.86 -20.51 -5.09
N PRO A 283 6.82 -19.16 -5.09
CA PRO A 283 7.03 -18.37 -3.89
C PRO A 283 5.88 -18.60 -2.90
N PRO A 284 6.17 -19.02 -1.66
CA PRO A 284 5.11 -19.36 -0.71
C PRO A 284 4.17 -18.20 -0.36
N LEU A 285 4.65 -16.95 -0.41
CA LEU A 285 3.77 -15.79 -0.22
C LEU A 285 2.67 -15.76 -1.28
N ILE A 286 3.04 -15.86 -2.56
CA ILE A 286 2.06 -15.77 -3.65
C ILE A 286 1.15 -17.01 -3.62
N ASP A 287 1.67 -18.18 -3.26
CA ASP A 287 0.84 -19.38 -3.05
C ASP A 287 -0.20 -19.17 -1.95
N MET A 288 0.21 -18.59 -0.80
CA MET A 288 -0.69 -18.28 0.30
C MET A 288 -1.77 -17.28 -0.11
N ILE A 289 -1.40 -16.18 -0.79
CA ILE A 289 -2.36 -15.19 -1.28
C ILE A 289 -3.33 -15.83 -2.26
N SER A 290 -2.82 -16.64 -3.19
CA SER A 290 -3.61 -17.18 -4.30
C SER A 290 -4.61 -18.26 -3.89
N ASN A 291 -4.31 -18.98 -2.81
CA ASN A 291 -5.14 -20.06 -2.31
C ASN A 291 -5.88 -19.68 -1.01
N ASP A 292 -5.83 -18.41 -0.61
CA ASP A 292 -6.54 -17.95 0.58
C ASP A 292 -8.06 -17.94 0.35
N PRO A 293 -8.86 -18.57 1.23
CA PRO A 293 -10.31 -18.62 1.06
C PRO A 293 -11.00 -17.26 1.21
N ILE A 294 -10.42 -16.33 1.98
CA ILE A 294 -10.96 -14.96 2.16
C ILE A 294 -10.64 -14.11 0.92
N LEU A 295 -9.43 -14.25 0.37
CA LEU A 295 -9.01 -13.52 -0.82
C LEU A 295 -9.55 -14.14 -2.12
N ARG A 296 -10.33 -15.22 -2.03
CA ARG A 296 -10.91 -15.87 -3.20
C ARG A 296 -11.85 -14.92 -3.94
N GLY A 297 -11.49 -14.58 -5.17
CA GLY A 297 -12.26 -13.72 -6.05
C GLY A 297 -11.93 -12.23 -5.90
N VAL A 298 -11.00 -11.88 -5.01
CA VAL A 298 -10.34 -10.58 -4.98
C VAL A 298 -9.45 -10.44 -6.22
N LYS A 299 -9.41 -9.26 -6.82
CA LYS A 299 -8.61 -9.01 -8.03
C LYS A 299 -7.16 -8.76 -7.64
N LEU A 300 -6.24 -9.50 -8.25
CA LEU A 300 -4.80 -9.41 -7.95
C LEU A 300 -4.06 -8.97 -9.22
N ILE A 301 -3.37 -7.84 -9.15
CA ILE A 301 -2.64 -7.24 -10.27
C ILE A 301 -1.18 -7.07 -9.86
N ALA A 302 -0.25 -7.61 -10.64
CA ALA A 302 1.19 -7.52 -10.37
C ALA A 302 1.89 -6.52 -11.29
N GLU A 303 2.66 -5.60 -10.72
CA GLU A 303 3.76 -4.96 -11.43
C GLU A 303 4.96 -5.92 -11.48
N ALA A 304 5.01 -6.77 -12.50
CA ALA A 304 5.91 -7.93 -12.54
C ALA A 304 7.37 -7.57 -12.91
N TRP A 305 7.97 -6.63 -12.19
CA TRP A 305 9.41 -6.31 -12.25
C TRP A 305 9.92 -5.74 -10.91
N ASP A 306 11.24 -5.58 -10.78
CA ASP A 306 11.87 -4.84 -9.69
C ASP A 306 13.13 -4.06 -10.12
N CYS A 307 13.60 -3.15 -9.26
CA CYS A 307 14.80 -2.34 -9.50
C CYS A 307 16.11 -3.13 -9.37
N GLY A 308 16.05 -4.40 -8.96
CA GLY A 308 17.16 -5.35 -8.98
C GLY A 308 17.45 -5.94 -10.35
N GLY A 309 16.72 -5.53 -11.39
CA GLY A 309 16.88 -5.98 -12.78
C GLY A 309 16.07 -7.24 -13.12
N LEU A 310 15.18 -7.69 -12.22
CA LEU A 310 14.27 -8.80 -12.50
C LEU A 310 13.05 -8.30 -13.28
N TYR A 311 12.70 -9.02 -14.34
CA TYR A 311 11.54 -8.73 -15.18
C TYR A 311 10.77 -10.03 -15.43
N GLN A 312 9.52 -10.08 -14.99
CA GLN A 312 8.67 -11.28 -14.95
C GLN A 312 7.36 -11.11 -15.74
N VAL A 313 7.22 -10.06 -16.55
CA VAL A 313 6.00 -9.87 -17.37
C VAL A 313 5.77 -11.07 -18.29
N GLY A 314 4.56 -11.63 -18.24
CA GLY A 314 4.10 -12.84 -18.90
C GLY A 314 4.51 -14.13 -18.19
N MET A 315 5.22 -14.05 -17.07
CA MET A 315 5.80 -15.17 -16.33
C MET A 315 5.64 -15.03 -14.82
N PHE A 316 4.83 -14.10 -14.32
CA PHE A 316 4.60 -13.96 -12.89
C PHE A 316 3.93 -15.24 -12.36
N PRO A 317 4.33 -15.77 -11.19
CA PRO A 317 3.63 -16.90 -10.57
C PRO A 317 2.17 -16.56 -10.30
N HIS A 318 1.25 -17.05 -11.13
CA HIS A 318 -0.10 -16.46 -11.23
C HIS A 318 -1.27 -17.37 -10.81
N TRP A 319 -1.08 -18.68 -10.62
CA TRP A 319 -2.15 -19.65 -10.26
C TRP A 319 -3.47 -19.51 -11.05
N GLY A 320 -3.43 -18.92 -12.24
CA GLY A 320 -4.62 -18.61 -13.05
C GLY A 320 -5.48 -17.43 -12.59
N ILE A 321 -5.08 -16.67 -11.55
CA ILE A 321 -5.91 -15.63 -10.93
C ILE A 321 -5.26 -14.24 -10.87
N TRP A 322 -3.95 -14.14 -11.14
CA TRP A 322 -3.27 -12.85 -11.22
C TRP A 322 -3.32 -12.27 -12.63
N SER A 323 -3.50 -10.96 -12.71
CA SER A 323 -3.20 -10.17 -13.91
C SER A 323 -1.92 -9.37 -13.69
N GLU A 324 -1.40 -8.79 -14.76
CA GLU A 324 -0.13 -8.08 -14.73
C GLU A 324 -0.23 -6.74 -15.45
N TRP A 325 0.48 -5.73 -14.96
CA TRP A 325 0.72 -4.51 -15.70
C TRP A 325 1.56 -4.80 -16.94
N ASN A 326 1.02 -4.53 -18.13
CA ASN A 326 1.71 -4.78 -19.38
C ASN A 326 2.55 -3.58 -19.82
N GLY A 327 3.76 -3.46 -19.24
CA GLY A 327 4.75 -2.44 -19.62
C GLY A 327 5.08 -2.38 -21.12
N LYS A 328 5.00 -3.51 -21.83
CA LYS A 328 5.32 -3.58 -23.28
C LYS A 328 4.28 -2.87 -24.14
N LEU A 329 3.00 -2.94 -23.77
CA LEU A 329 1.94 -2.18 -24.45
C LEU A 329 2.16 -0.67 -24.30
N PHE A 330 2.54 -0.21 -23.11
CA PHE A 330 2.87 1.21 -22.86
C PHE A 330 4.13 1.66 -23.62
N ALA A 331 5.09 0.76 -23.83
CA ALA A 331 6.31 1.00 -24.60
C ALA A 331 6.15 0.81 -26.13
N GLY A 332 4.95 0.45 -26.62
CA GLY A 332 4.67 0.30 -28.05
C GLY A 332 5.08 -1.04 -28.69
N GLU A 333 5.45 -2.05 -27.90
CA GLU A 333 5.78 -3.39 -28.39
C GLU A 333 4.61 -4.37 -28.20
N LEU A 334 3.85 -4.61 -29.27
CA LEU A 334 2.70 -5.52 -29.28
C LEU A 334 3.15 -6.99 -29.23
N THR A 335 2.88 -7.67 -28.11
CA THR A 335 2.61 -9.11 -28.08
C THR A 335 1.44 -9.41 -27.14
N VAL A 336 0.51 -10.23 -27.64
CA VAL A 336 -0.86 -10.42 -27.13
C VAL A 336 -0.91 -11.07 -25.74
N ALA A 337 -1.55 -10.41 -24.77
CA ALA A 337 -2.31 -11.04 -23.67
C ALA A 337 -3.23 -9.99 -22.98
N VAL A 338 -4.51 -10.36 -22.84
CA VAL A 338 -5.68 -9.70 -22.17
C VAL A 338 -5.71 -8.16 -22.18
N SER A 339 -6.60 -7.59 -23.00
CA SER A 339 -6.82 -6.14 -23.06
C SER A 339 -7.49 -5.63 -21.78
N GLN A 340 -6.74 -4.96 -20.92
CA GLN A 340 -7.27 -3.93 -20.03
C GLN A 340 -7.00 -2.58 -20.69
N LYS A 341 -8.06 -1.81 -20.95
CA LYS A 341 -7.93 -0.43 -21.43
C LYS A 341 -7.68 0.46 -20.22
N TRP A 342 -6.48 0.98 -20.11
CA TRP A 342 -6.10 2.00 -19.13
C TRP A 342 -6.35 3.37 -19.75
N LEU A 343 -7.10 4.22 -19.06
CA LEU A 343 -7.19 5.64 -19.40
C LEU A 343 -6.24 6.39 -18.47
N GLY A 344 -5.04 6.69 -18.97
CA GLY A 344 -4.08 7.58 -18.31
C GLY A 344 -4.15 9.00 -18.90
N TRP A 345 -3.67 9.97 -18.13
CA TRP A 345 -3.71 11.42 -18.35
C TRP A 345 -3.17 11.91 -19.70
#